data_AF-T2IDY5-F1
#
_entry.id   AF-T2IDY5-F1
#
_cell.length_a   1.000
_cell.length_b   1.000
_cell.length_c   1.000
_cell.angle_alpha   90.00
_cell.angle_beta   90.00
_cell.angle_gamma   90.00
#
_symmetry.space_group_name_H-M   'P 1'
#
loop_
_entity.id
_entity.type
_entity.pdbx_description
1 polymer ?
#
loop_
_entity_poly.entity_id
_entity_poly.type
_entity_poly.pdbx_seq_one_letter_code
_entity_poly.pdbx_strand_id
1 'polypeptide(L)'
;MKNKNNNKNIGHYFEGTDAQWYKGRELTNEEREVFEQRSVKSHQAKIKALNGEGITPIHPINSPKLNPEDLMPKLKPNHLKVLSLFSGGGGLDLGFDHAGFQHYQSYEIIRDAAVTIMQNRPQWNVFYGDDGNVKNKNWSF
;
A
#
# COMPACT_ATOMS: atom_id res chain seq x y z
N MET A 1 30.15 -46.74 -7.53
CA MET A 1 30.40 -45.42 -6.90
C MET A 1 29.07 -44.68 -6.79
N LYS A 2 28.75 -44.18 -5.60
CA LYS A 2 27.42 -43.67 -5.22
C LYS A 2 27.01 -42.47 -6.08
N ASN A 3 25.84 -42.58 -6.73
CA ASN A 3 25.12 -41.48 -7.36
C ASN A 3 24.69 -40.51 -6.25
N LYS A 4 25.41 -39.39 -6.08
CA LYS A 4 24.99 -38.34 -5.16
C LYS A 4 23.85 -37.58 -5.81
N ASN A 5 22.65 -37.83 -5.30
CA ASN A 5 21.45 -37.04 -5.54
C ASN A 5 21.78 -35.55 -5.48
N ASN A 6 21.64 -34.86 -6.63
CA ASN A 6 21.52 -33.42 -6.68
C ASN A 6 20.17 -33.02 -6.08
N ASN A 7 20.07 -33.06 -4.75
CA ASN A 7 19.06 -32.28 -4.05
C ASN A 7 19.43 -30.81 -4.26
N LYS A 8 18.91 -30.21 -5.34
CA LYS A 8 18.79 -28.76 -5.46
C LYS A 8 17.98 -28.32 -4.24
N ASN A 9 18.67 -27.72 -3.26
CA ASN A 9 18.01 -26.97 -2.20
C ASN A 9 17.05 -25.98 -2.88
N ILE A 10 15.75 -26.21 -2.71
CA ILE A 10 14.70 -25.30 -3.14
C ILE A 10 14.76 -24.15 -2.13
N GLY A 11 15.72 -23.25 -2.30
CA GLY A 11 15.87 -22.08 -1.46
C GLY A 11 14.58 -21.25 -1.56
N HIS A 12 14.03 -20.86 -0.41
CA HIS A 12 12.88 -19.95 -0.30
C HIS A 12 13.21 -18.49 -0.72
N TYR A 13 14.26 -18.29 -1.51
CA TYR A 13 14.84 -16.99 -1.86
C TYR A 13 14.39 -16.47 -3.24
N PHE A 14 13.42 -17.10 -3.88
CA PHE A 14 12.89 -16.58 -5.13
C PHE A 14 11.89 -15.45 -4.85
N GLU A 15 12.17 -14.27 -5.41
CA GLU A 15 11.39 -13.04 -5.19
C GLU A 15 10.07 -13.06 -5.98
N GLY A 16 8.94 -12.85 -5.29
CA GLY A 16 7.66 -12.56 -5.92
C GLY A 16 7.24 -13.53 -7.05
N THR A 17 7.23 -13.02 -8.28
CA THR A 17 6.81 -13.76 -9.49
C THR A 17 7.87 -14.69 -10.04
N ASP A 18 9.12 -14.58 -9.58
CA ASP A 18 10.24 -15.39 -10.06
C ASP A 18 10.38 -16.71 -9.29
N ALA A 19 9.46 -16.96 -8.36
CA ALA A 19 9.37 -18.21 -7.65
C ALA A 19 9.11 -19.39 -8.59
N GLN A 20 9.88 -20.48 -8.42
CA GLN A 20 9.72 -21.70 -9.22
C GLN A 20 8.31 -22.30 -9.14
N TRP A 21 7.56 -21.98 -8.08
CA TRP A 21 6.18 -22.39 -7.87
C TRP A 21 5.15 -21.37 -8.38
N TYR A 22 5.55 -20.14 -8.70
CA TYR A 22 4.68 -19.14 -9.28
C TYR A 22 4.63 -19.31 -10.80
N LYS A 23 3.43 -19.52 -11.33
CA LYS A 23 3.16 -19.40 -12.77
C LYS A 23 2.13 -18.31 -12.94
N GLY A 24 2.55 -17.16 -13.45
CA GLY A 24 1.63 -16.10 -13.83
C GLY A 24 0.64 -16.62 -14.87
N ARG A 25 -0.59 -16.09 -14.87
CA ARG A 25 -1.53 -16.37 -15.95
C ARG A 25 -1.02 -15.69 -17.21
N GLU A 26 -0.59 -16.48 -18.19
CA GLU A 26 -0.30 -16.01 -19.54
C GLU A 26 -1.63 -15.58 -20.18
N LEU A 27 -1.80 -14.27 -20.36
CA LEU A 27 -2.98 -13.71 -21.01
C LEU A 27 -2.69 -13.53 -22.51
N THR A 28 -3.66 -13.90 -23.35
CA THR A 28 -3.60 -13.53 -24.76
C THR A 28 -3.76 -12.01 -24.93
N ASN A 29 -3.42 -11.48 -26.10
CA ASN A 29 -3.60 -10.05 -26.36
C ASN A 29 -5.08 -9.66 -26.29
N GLU A 30 -5.97 -10.53 -26.76
CA GLU A 30 -7.42 -10.32 -26.68
C GLU A 30 -7.89 -10.29 -25.22
N GLU A 31 -7.40 -11.20 -24.37
CA GLU A 31 -7.74 -11.18 -22.93
C GLU A 31 -7.22 -9.92 -22.23
N ARG A 32 -6.00 -9.46 -22.56
CA ARG A 32 -5.45 -8.20 -22.03
C ARG A 32 -6.30 -7.00 -22.44
N GLU A 33 -6.72 -6.95 -23.70
CA GLU A 33 -7.57 -5.88 -24.22
C GLU A 33 -8.91 -5.84 -23.47
N VAL A 34 -9.51 -7.01 -23.17
CA VAL A 34 -10.73 -7.08 -22.35
C VAL A 34 -10.50 -6.47 -20.96
N PHE A 35 -9.38 -6.76 -20.29
CA PHE A 35 -9.06 -6.16 -18.99
C PHE A 35 -8.85 -4.66 -19.07
N GLU A 36 -8.14 -4.21 -20.09
CA GLU A 36 -7.90 -2.78 -20.36
C GLU A 36 -9.23 -2.05 -20.57
N GLN A 37 -10.07 -2.53 -21.49
CA GLN A 37 -11.40 -1.98 -21.75
C GLN A 37 -12.25 -1.95 -20.47
N ARG A 38 -12.15 -2.99 -19.61
CA ARG A 38 -12.82 -3.02 -18.30
C ARG A 38 -12.31 -1.93 -17.36
N SER A 39 -11.00 -1.75 -17.29
CA SER A 39 -10.35 -0.74 -16.45
C SER A 39 -10.76 0.67 -16.89
N VAL A 40 -10.67 0.94 -18.20
CA VAL A 40 -11.07 2.21 -18.82
C VAL A 40 -12.56 2.48 -18.55
N LYS A 41 -13.43 1.50 -18.78
CA LYS A 41 -14.88 1.65 -18.54
C LYS A 41 -15.18 1.94 -17.08
N SER A 42 -14.48 1.28 -16.15
CA SER A 42 -14.65 1.48 -14.70
C SER A 42 -14.18 2.88 -14.29
N HIS A 43 -13.04 3.33 -14.82
CA HIS A 43 -12.52 4.67 -14.59
C HIS A 43 -13.47 5.76 -15.11
N GLN A 44 -13.99 5.59 -16.34
CA GLN A 44 -14.99 6.49 -16.93
C GLN A 44 -16.29 6.53 -16.12
N ALA A 45 -16.78 5.37 -15.64
CA ALA A 45 -17.97 5.30 -14.80
C ALA A 45 -17.77 6.07 -13.48
N LYS A 46 -16.58 5.97 -12.86
CA LYS A 46 -16.22 6.76 -11.68
C LYS A 46 -16.24 8.27 -11.96
N ILE A 47 -15.68 8.70 -13.09
CA ILE A 47 -15.68 10.13 -13.47
C ILE A 47 -17.11 10.65 -13.68
N LYS A 48 -17.95 9.90 -14.41
CA LYS A 48 -19.36 10.27 -14.63
C LYS A 48 -20.10 10.43 -13.30
N ALA A 49 -19.96 9.45 -12.40
CA ALA A 49 -20.58 9.52 -11.08
C ALA A 49 -20.12 10.74 -10.27
N LEU A 50 -18.83 11.09 -10.33
CA LEU A 50 -18.30 12.30 -9.68
C LEU A 50 -18.86 13.60 -10.28
N ASN A 51 -19.18 13.60 -11.58
CA ASN A 51 -19.84 14.71 -12.26
C ASN A 51 -21.37 14.74 -12.04
N GLY A 52 -21.93 13.80 -11.27
CA GLY A 52 -23.37 13.66 -11.08
C GLY A 52 -24.10 13.05 -12.27
N GLU A 53 -23.37 12.52 -13.26
CA GLU A 53 -23.93 11.79 -14.39
C GLU A 53 -24.10 10.31 -14.05
N GLY A 54 -25.30 9.76 -14.27
CA GLY A 54 -25.52 8.33 -14.12
C GLY A 54 -26.91 7.96 -13.67
N ILE A 55 -27.08 6.67 -13.40
CA ILE A 55 -28.32 6.13 -12.85
C ILE A 55 -28.37 6.49 -11.37
N THR A 56 -29.55 6.89 -10.88
CA THR A 56 -29.78 7.12 -9.46
C THR A 56 -29.38 5.88 -8.65
N PRO A 57 -28.62 6.03 -7.55
CA PRO A 57 -28.26 4.90 -6.70
C PRO A 57 -29.49 4.10 -6.26
N ILE A 58 -29.49 2.80 -6.54
CA ILE A 58 -30.57 1.88 -6.14
C ILE A 58 -30.59 1.72 -4.61
N HIS A 59 -29.39 1.76 -4.01
CA HIS A 59 -29.20 1.58 -2.57
C HIS A 59 -28.78 2.90 -1.93
N PRO A 60 -29.24 3.18 -0.70
CA PRO A 60 -28.70 4.27 0.09
C PRO A 60 -27.21 4.05 0.33
N ILE A 61 -26.47 5.15 0.46
CA ILE A 61 -25.05 5.09 0.81
C ILE A 61 -24.92 4.39 2.16
N ASN A 62 -24.09 3.35 2.22
CA ASN A 62 -23.81 2.63 3.46
C ASN A 62 -23.10 3.56 4.44
N SER A 63 -23.71 3.78 5.61
CA SER A 63 -23.04 4.40 6.75
C SER A 63 -22.40 3.29 7.61
N PRO A 64 -21.06 3.22 7.71
CA PRO A 64 -20.40 2.19 8.49
C PRO A 64 -20.83 2.26 9.96
N LYS A 65 -21.19 1.12 10.55
CA LYS A 65 -21.50 1.01 11.98
C LYS A 65 -20.26 0.84 12.85
N LEU A 66 -19.20 0.28 12.28
CA LEU A 66 -17.92 0.09 12.95
C LEU A 66 -17.10 1.36 12.82
N ASN A 67 -16.68 1.92 13.96
CA ASN A 67 -15.61 2.89 14.00
C ASN A 67 -14.27 2.16 14.16
N PRO A 68 -13.35 2.22 13.18
CA PRO A 68 -12.06 1.51 13.26
C PRO A 68 -11.23 1.89 14.48
N GLU A 69 -11.38 3.12 14.97
CA GLU A 69 -10.68 3.63 16.16
C GLU A 69 -10.99 2.83 17.43
N ASP A 70 -12.18 2.20 17.49
CA ASP A 70 -12.59 1.38 18.63
C ASP A 70 -11.79 0.07 18.72
N LEU A 71 -11.25 -0.40 17.60
CA LEU A 71 -10.44 -1.63 17.54
C LEU A 71 -8.99 -1.41 17.99
N MET A 72 -8.52 -0.17 17.96
CA MET A 72 -7.13 0.17 18.25
C MET A 72 -7.06 1.47 19.05
N PRO A 73 -7.45 1.47 20.34
CA PRO A 73 -7.43 2.68 21.15
C PRO A 73 -6.00 3.20 21.33
N LYS A 74 -5.84 4.52 21.37
CA LYS A 74 -4.54 5.15 21.56
C LYS A 74 -3.99 4.89 22.97
N LEU A 75 -2.82 4.25 23.03
CA LEU A 75 -2.07 3.97 24.25
C LEU A 75 -1.32 5.22 24.75
N LYS A 76 -0.85 5.16 26.01
CA LYS A 76 -0.05 6.24 26.60
C LYS A 76 1.29 6.39 25.85
N PRO A 77 1.83 7.62 25.73
CA PRO A 77 3.13 7.85 25.11
C PRO A 77 4.23 7.04 25.78
N ASN A 78 5.06 6.37 24.97
CA ASN A 78 6.21 5.59 25.44
C ASN A 78 7.56 6.33 25.24
N HIS A 79 7.52 7.55 24.70
CA HIS A 79 8.68 8.41 24.41
C HIS A 79 9.68 7.85 23.38
N LEU A 80 9.31 6.80 22.64
CA LEU A 80 10.08 6.28 21.52
C LEU A 80 9.62 6.95 20.22
N LYS A 81 10.58 7.24 19.34
CA LYS A 81 10.32 7.84 18.03
C LYS A 81 10.33 6.79 16.93
N VAL A 82 9.48 6.97 15.92
CA VAL A 82 9.39 6.08 14.76
C VAL A 82 9.71 6.84 13.48
N LEU A 83 10.71 6.31 12.76
CA LEU A 83 11.06 6.69 11.40
C LEU A 83 10.54 5.58 10.47
N SER A 84 9.61 5.91 9.58
CA SER A 84 9.02 4.97 8.62
C SER A 84 9.66 5.18 7.25
N LEU A 85 10.29 4.13 6.71
CA LEU A 85 11.09 4.22 5.48
C LEU A 85 10.35 3.78 4.21
N PHE A 86 9.25 3.05 4.38
CA PHE A 86 8.43 2.47 3.31
C PHE A 86 6.97 2.55 3.75
N SER A 87 6.50 3.78 3.97
CA SER A 87 5.26 4.03 4.72
C SER A 87 4.01 3.54 3.99
N GLY A 88 4.07 3.37 2.67
CA GLY A 88 2.92 3.02 1.85
C GLY A 88 1.78 4.02 2.06
N GLY A 89 0.57 3.52 2.33
CA GLY A 89 -0.57 4.35 2.71
C GLY A 89 -0.61 4.77 4.20
N GLY A 90 0.41 4.44 4.99
CA GLY A 90 0.54 4.83 6.41
C GLY A 90 -0.09 3.89 7.42
N GLY A 91 -0.49 2.68 7.05
CA GLY A 91 -1.17 1.75 7.95
C GLY A 91 -0.30 1.31 9.14
N LEU A 92 0.98 1.02 8.91
CA LEU A 92 1.92 0.65 9.97
C LEU A 92 2.25 1.86 10.87
N ASP A 93 2.47 3.02 10.25
CA ASP A 93 2.73 4.28 10.94
C ASP A 93 1.58 4.64 11.90
N LEU A 94 0.33 4.43 11.45
CA LEU A 94 -0.87 4.57 12.28
C LEU A 94 -0.86 3.61 13.48
N GLY A 95 -0.48 2.35 13.26
CA GLY A 95 -0.32 1.38 14.34
C GLY A 95 0.67 1.84 15.41
N PHE A 96 1.80 2.41 15.01
CA PHE A 96 2.80 2.96 15.95
C PHE A 96 2.28 4.18 16.72
N ASP A 97 1.60 5.13 16.06
CA ASP A 97 0.97 6.28 16.75
C ASP A 97 -0.03 5.82 17.81
N HIS A 98 -0.83 4.80 17.50
CA HIS A 98 -1.79 4.23 18.43
C HIS A 98 -1.13 3.40 19.53
N ALA A 99 0.01 2.77 19.27
CA ALA A 99 0.82 2.10 20.27
C ALA A 99 1.60 3.06 21.20
N GLY A 100 1.43 4.38 21.04
CA GLY A 100 2.02 5.40 21.91
C GLY A 100 3.42 5.86 21.48
N PHE A 101 3.87 5.50 20.27
CA PHE A 101 5.11 6.01 19.71
C PHE A 101 4.89 7.41 19.14
N GLN A 102 5.94 8.23 19.18
CA GLN A 102 5.96 9.53 18.51
C GLN A 102 6.34 9.32 17.04
N HIS A 103 5.44 9.68 16.13
CA HIS A 103 5.77 9.83 14.71
C HIS A 103 6.90 10.85 14.55
N TYR A 104 7.96 10.46 13.85
CA TYR A 104 9.04 11.37 13.49
C TYR A 104 8.91 11.78 12.03
N GLN A 105 9.06 10.84 11.10
CA GLN A 105 9.02 11.09 9.66
C GLN A 105 8.60 9.81 8.91
N SER A 106 7.94 10.00 7.76
CA SER A 106 7.53 8.93 6.83
C SER A 106 8.19 9.18 5.47
N TYR A 107 8.71 8.14 4.84
CA TYR A 107 9.28 8.17 3.49
C TYR A 107 8.51 7.20 2.61
N GLU A 108 7.99 7.70 1.49
CA GLU A 108 7.21 6.91 0.53
C GLU A 108 7.41 7.41 -0.89
N ILE A 109 7.97 6.59 -1.79
CA ILE A 109 8.26 7.01 -3.16
C ILE A 109 6.99 7.19 -4.02
N ILE A 110 5.92 6.44 -3.74
CA ILE A 110 4.66 6.47 -4.48
C ILE A 110 3.82 7.67 -4.01
N ARG A 111 3.71 8.68 -4.87
CA ARG A 111 2.99 9.93 -4.59
C ARG A 111 1.56 9.72 -4.07
N ASP A 112 0.78 8.85 -4.70
CA ASP A 112 -0.62 8.63 -4.30
C ASP A 112 -0.74 8.02 -2.89
N ALA A 113 0.22 7.18 -2.53
CA ALA A 113 0.29 6.58 -1.20
C ALA A 113 0.67 7.65 -0.15
N ALA A 114 1.67 8.50 -0.44
CA ALA A 114 2.03 9.62 0.42
C ALA A 114 0.90 10.65 0.59
N VAL A 115 0.18 10.99 -0.49
CA VAL A 115 -1.00 11.88 -0.43
C VAL A 115 -2.07 11.29 0.49
N THR A 116 -2.26 9.97 0.46
CA THR A 116 -3.17 9.29 1.39
C THR A 116 -2.77 9.52 2.84
N ILE A 117 -1.48 9.40 3.18
CA ILE A 117 -0.98 9.69 4.54
C ILE A 117 -1.25 11.15 4.90
N MET A 118 -0.86 12.09 4.05
CA MET A 118 -0.98 13.53 4.32
C MET A 118 -2.44 13.97 4.51
N GLN A 119 -3.39 13.40 3.77
CA GLN A 119 -4.81 13.68 3.92
C GLN A 119 -5.36 13.18 5.26
N ASN A 120 -4.94 11.99 5.69
CA ASN A 120 -5.43 11.38 6.93
C ASN A 120 -4.67 11.89 8.18
N ARG A 121 -3.43 12.34 8.03
CA ARG A 121 -2.54 12.82 9.09
C ARG A 121 -1.79 14.09 8.65
N PRO A 122 -2.48 15.23 8.53
CA PRO A 122 -1.90 16.47 7.99
C PRO A 122 -0.77 17.07 8.83
N GLN A 123 -0.62 16.62 10.07
CA GLN A 123 0.44 17.07 10.99
C GLN A 123 1.73 16.23 10.87
N TRP A 124 1.70 15.12 10.12
CA TRP A 124 2.85 14.24 9.98
C TRP A 124 3.80 14.74 8.89
N ASN A 125 5.10 14.58 9.15
CA ASN A 125 6.11 14.90 8.17
C ASN A 125 6.30 13.73 7.20
N VAL A 126 5.90 13.92 5.94
CA VAL A 126 5.91 12.87 4.89
C VAL A 126 6.75 13.34 3.71
N PHE A 127 7.77 12.55 3.36
CA PHE A 127 8.62 12.76 2.18
C PHE A 127 8.20 11.80 1.08
N TYR A 128 8.08 12.31 -0.16
CA TYR A 128 7.64 11.50 -1.29
C TYR A 128 8.32 11.82 -2.61
N GLY A 129 8.11 10.95 -3.61
CA GLY A 129 8.84 11.03 -4.88
C GLY A 129 10.34 10.83 -4.65
N ASP A 130 11.16 11.65 -5.31
CA ASP A 130 12.63 11.59 -5.13
C ASP A 130 13.05 11.86 -3.68
N ASP A 131 12.31 12.70 -2.96
CA ASP A 131 12.54 12.93 -1.53
C ASP A 131 12.11 11.77 -0.64
N GLY A 132 11.18 10.94 -1.10
CA GLY A 132 10.80 9.68 -0.44
C GLY A 132 11.81 8.56 -0.69
N ASN A 133 12.78 8.75 -1.59
CA ASN A 133 13.75 7.71 -1.93
C ASN A 133 14.83 7.58 -0.85
N VAL A 134 14.69 6.55 -0.02
CA VAL A 134 15.57 6.29 1.13
C VAL A 134 17.01 5.91 0.74
N LYS A 135 17.26 5.46 -0.49
CA LYS A 135 18.60 5.05 -0.94
C LYS A 135 19.60 6.21 -0.96
N ASN A 136 19.13 7.40 -1.33
CA ASN A 136 19.98 8.56 -1.55
C ASN A 136 19.93 9.57 -0.40
N LYS A 137 19.38 9.19 0.76
CA LYS A 137 19.27 10.07 1.93
C LYS A 137 20.50 9.95 2.82
N ASN A 138 20.96 11.09 3.32
CA ASN A 138 21.99 11.17 4.34
C ASN A 138 21.35 11.04 5.72
N TRP A 139 21.72 10.00 6.46
CA TRP A 139 21.19 9.67 7.78
C TRP A 139 22.15 10.03 8.92
N SER A 140 23.18 10.82 8.63
CA SER A 140 24.09 11.32 9.67
C SER A 140 23.34 12.40 10.46
N PHE A 141 23.05 12.10 11.72
CA PHE A 141 22.45 13.00 12.70
C PHE A 141 23.54 13.58 13.62
#